data_AF-A0A2P6N6G7-F1
#
_entry.id   AF-A0A2P6N6G7-F1
#
_cell.length_a   1.000
_cell.length_b   1.000
_cell.length_c   1.000
_cell.angle_alpha   90.00
_cell.angle_beta   90.00
_cell.angle_gamma   90.00
#
_symmetry.space_group_name_H-M   'P 1'
#
loop_
_entity.id
_entity.type
_entity.pdbx_description
1 polymer ?
#
loop_
_entity_poly.entity_id
_entity_poly.type
_entity_poly.pdbx_seq_one_letter_code
_entity_poly.pdbx_strand_id
1 'polypeptide(L)'
;MNDTLNIDCFYTIFHFLSKPQLLTSAAAHTLQTWIDRNHFLCSLQQIDFLEQDGEVAQFIHFDETNLLHLAQRCCNLREFRGNINDSFGDDVLLQLIDMLPQLEVLHLVSPSNTRVTDKAMEHLSSNLSQIRLISIKTIKLQSETIELLLKRHGKTLSYFYFGPLNDASPPSLEALECCLNLEKLDLSGFQGLESFIENSPQLKELLIDSGLPRPRNLFLRLQHSLEEVIIVDHSTQVLLWLADMVEAKVALKRLHIFVRGHITGEFRLAVERLMPKLEHLCLAASYLEG
;
A
#
# COMPACT_ATOMS: atom_id res chain seq x y z
N MET A 1 20.87 -18.64 -41.23
CA MET A 1 21.49 -18.14 -39.99
C MET A 1 20.46 -18.34 -38.90
N ASN A 2 20.71 -19.33 -38.04
CA ASN A 2 19.82 -19.75 -36.95
C ASN A 2 20.27 -19.01 -35.69
N ASP A 3 19.63 -17.89 -35.38
CA ASP A 3 19.84 -17.22 -34.11
C ASP A 3 18.97 -17.90 -33.05
N THR A 4 19.53 -18.98 -32.49
CA THR A 4 19.07 -19.56 -31.23
C THR A 4 19.55 -18.63 -30.12
N LEU A 5 18.75 -17.59 -29.84
CA LEU A 5 18.93 -16.74 -28.68
C LEU A 5 18.71 -17.57 -27.42
N ASN A 6 19.81 -17.71 -26.68
CA ASN A 6 19.98 -18.55 -25.51
C ASN A 6 18.95 -18.19 -24.41
N ILE A 7 18.18 -19.18 -23.97
CA ILE A 7 17.15 -19.07 -22.92
C ILE A 7 17.75 -18.57 -21.58
N ASP A 8 19.05 -18.75 -21.37
CA ASP A 8 19.78 -18.24 -20.20
C ASP A 8 19.90 -16.70 -20.17
N CYS A 9 19.81 -16.03 -21.33
CA CYS A 9 19.77 -14.57 -21.38
C CYS A 9 18.42 -14.02 -20.89
N PHE A 10 17.31 -14.75 -21.03
CA PHE A 10 16.00 -14.34 -20.51
C PHE A 10 15.87 -14.58 -19.00
N TYR A 11 16.50 -15.63 -18.47
CA TYR A 11 16.69 -15.80 -17.02
C TYR A 11 17.54 -14.68 -16.43
N THR A 12 18.57 -14.23 -17.16
CA THR A 12 19.38 -13.08 -16.77
C THR A 12 18.57 -11.79 -16.82
N ILE A 13 17.70 -11.59 -17.81
CA ILE A 13 16.80 -10.43 -17.89
C ILE A 13 15.83 -10.41 -16.71
N PHE A 14 15.22 -11.53 -16.30
CA PHE A 14 14.31 -11.53 -15.13
C PHE A 14 15.02 -11.52 -13.76
N HIS A 15 16.20 -12.11 -13.64
CA HIS A 15 17.05 -11.89 -12.46
C HIS A 15 17.54 -10.43 -12.39
N PHE A 16 17.68 -9.75 -13.54
CA PHE A 16 17.89 -8.30 -13.67
C PHE A 16 16.61 -7.45 -13.66
N LEU A 17 15.41 -8.01 -13.71
CA LEU A 17 14.14 -7.27 -13.53
C LEU A 17 13.81 -7.02 -12.05
N SER A 18 14.76 -7.34 -11.17
CA SER A 18 15.04 -6.56 -9.95
C SER A 18 15.51 -5.13 -10.25
N LYS A 19 15.67 -4.74 -11.52
CA LYS A 19 15.79 -3.37 -12.01
C LYS A 19 14.87 -3.10 -13.22
N PRO A 20 14.05 -2.02 -13.24
CA PRO A 20 12.81 -1.99 -14.02
C PRO A 20 12.91 -1.43 -15.45
N GLN A 21 14.07 -1.48 -16.12
CA GLN A 21 14.36 -0.54 -17.22
C GLN A 21 14.16 -1.02 -18.67
N LEU A 22 13.58 -2.19 -18.95
CA LEU A 22 13.63 -2.76 -20.32
C LEU A 22 12.29 -3.27 -20.87
N LEU A 23 11.23 -2.47 -20.82
CA LEU A 23 10.01 -2.70 -21.63
C LEU A 23 9.44 -1.36 -22.12
N THR A 24 9.90 -0.89 -23.28
CA THR A 24 9.28 0.22 -24.02
C THR A 24 8.76 -0.24 -25.38
N SER A 25 7.84 0.55 -25.95
CA SER A 25 6.70 0.21 -26.84
C SER A 25 6.93 -0.60 -28.13
N ALA A 26 8.16 -0.97 -28.50
CA ALA A 26 8.41 -1.97 -29.55
C ALA A 26 8.15 -3.41 -29.07
N ALA A 27 7.82 -3.60 -27.79
CA ALA A 27 7.77 -4.89 -27.12
C ALA A 27 6.38 -5.54 -26.99
N ALA A 28 5.25 -4.92 -27.35
CA ALA A 28 3.93 -5.52 -27.09
C ALA A 28 3.73 -6.89 -27.77
N HIS A 29 4.08 -7.02 -29.06
CA HIS A 29 4.02 -8.31 -29.76
C HIS A 29 5.05 -9.31 -29.21
N THR A 30 6.24 -8.82 -28.84
CA THR A 30 7.32 -9.64 -28.25
C THR A 30 6.95 -10.13 -26.85
N LEU A 31 6.26 -9.30 -26.07
CA LEU A 31 5.77 -9.56 -24.72
C LEU A 31 4.61 -10.55 -24.77
N GLN A 32 3.63 -10.34 -25.65
CA GLN A 32 2.54 -11.30 -25.84
C GLN A 32 3.07 -12.67 -26.29
N THR A 33 3.95 -12.69 -27.30
CA THR A 33 4.58 -13.93 -27.78
C THR A 33 5.39 -14.60 -26.67
N TRP A 34 6.02 -13.82 -25.79
CA TRP A 34 6.71 -14.34 -24.62
C TRP A 34 5.70 -14.91 -23.61
N ILE A 35 4.65 -14.19 -23.24
CA ILE A 35 3.59 -14.68 -22.34
C ILE A 35 3.05 -16.02 -22.85
N ASP A 36 2.75 -16.13 -24.14
CA ASP A 36 2.21 -17.34 -24.75
C ASP A 36 3.18 -18.53 -24.75
N ARG A 37 4.49 -18.28 -24.74
CA ARG A 37 5.52 -19.33 -24.78
C ARG A 37 5.99 -19.78 -23.40
N ASN A 38 5.65 -19.05 -22.33
CA ASN A 38 6.16 -19.32 -20.99
C ASN A 38 5.15 -20.06 -20.13
N HIS A 39 5.22 -21.39 -20.17
CA HIS A 39 4.33 -22.25 -19.38
C HIS A 39 4.50 -22.10 -17.86
N PHE A 40 5.64 -21.60 -17.38
CA PHE A 40 5.85 -21.41 -15.93
C PHE A 40 4.94 -20.35 -15.33
N LEU A 41 4.34 -19.47 -16.15
CA LEU A 41 3.42 -18.41 -15.68
C LEU A 41 2.25 -18.99 -14.89
N CYS A 42 1.78 -20.20 -15.22
CA CYS A 42 0.70 -20.85 -14.47
C CYS A 42 1.10 -21.22 -13.04
N SER A 43 2.40 -21.31 -12.72
CA SER A 43 2.90 -21.60 -11.37
C SER A 43 3.24 -20.34 -10.58
N LEU A 44 3.21 -19.15 -11.20
CA LEU A 44 3.49 -17.91 -10.51
C LEU A 44 2.44 -17.62 -9.44
N GLN A 45 2.91 -17.32 -8.24
CA GLN A 45 2.08 -16.93 -7.11
C GLN A 45 2.13 -15.43 -6.83
N GLN A 46 3.16 -14.73 -7.31
CA GLN A 46 3.34 -13.30 -7.09
C GLN A 46 3.82 -12.61 -8.37
N ILE A 47 3.24 -11.44 -8.61
CA ILE A 47 3.69 -10.45 -9.59
C ILE A 47 3.87 -9.14 -8.83
N ASP A 48 5.07 -8.56 -8.96
CA ASP A 48 5.39 -7.26 -8.37
C ASP A 48 6.03 -6.36 -9.41
N PHE A 49 5.33 -5.27 -9.73
CA PHE A 49 5.80 -4.18 -10.58
C PHE A 49 5.99 -2.88 -9.79
N LEU A 50 5.92 -2.94 -8.46
CA LEU A 50 6.26 -1.81 -7.61
C LEU A 50 7.77 -1.76 -7.44
N GLU A 51 8.31 -0.55 -7.52
CA GLU A 51 9.74 -0.36 -7.34
C GLU A 51 10.10 -0.43 -5.85
N GLN A 52 11.17 -1.15 -5.53
CA GLN A 52 11.78 -1.12 -4.21
C GLN A 52 12.70 0.12 -4.15
N ASP A 53 12.48 0.97 -3.16
CA ASP A 53 13.42 2.01 -2.71
C ASP A 53 13.68 3.21 -3.64
N GLY A 54 12.70 4.11 -3.78
CA GLY A 54 12.92 5.56 -3.86
C GLY A 54 13.68 6.16 -5.06
N GLU A 55 14.25 5.37 -5.96
CA GLU A 55 14.73 5.83 -7.26
C GLU A 55 13.55 5.83 -8.25
N VAL A 56 13.54 6.78 -9.19
CA VAL A 56 12.48 6.90 -10.20
C VAL A 56 12.78 5.89 -11.30
N ALA A 57 12.25 4.67 -11.23
CA ALA A 57 12.23 3.83 -12.42
C ALA A 57 11.26 4.41 -13.42
N GLN A 58 11.71 4.38 -14.66
CA GLN A 58 10.84 4.44 -15.82
C GLN A 58 9.81 3.32 -15.67
N PHE A 59 8.55 3.72 -15.48
CA PHE A 59 7.41 2.84 -15.31
C PHE A 59 7.44 1.72 -16.36
N ILE A 60 7.46 0.46 -15.93
CA ILE A 60 7.10 -0.65 -16.81
C ILE A 60 5.60 -0.47 -17.09
N HIS A 61 5.30 0.18 -18.20
CA HIS A 61 3.93 0.39 -18.63
C HIS A 61 3.43 -0.89 -19.32
N PHE A 62 2.58 -1.63 -18.61
CA PHE A 62 1.70 -2.58 -19.26
C PHE A 62 0.52 -1.81 -19.84
N ASP A 63 0.27 -1.98 -21.14
CA ASP A 63 -1.07 -1.72 -21.64
C ASP A 63 -2.04 -2.77 -21.08
N GLU A 64 -3.32 -2.43 -21.09
CA GLU A 64 -4.40 -3.25 -20.53
C GLU A 64 -4.45 -4.64 -21.15
N THR A 65 -4.14 -4.74 -22.44
CA THR A 65 -4.20 -6.00 -23.19
C THR A 65 -3.13 -6.97 -22.69
N ASN A 66 -1.89 -6.50 -22.54
CA ASN A 66 -0.80 -7.33 -22.05
C ASN A 66 -0.99 -7.73 -20.58
N LEU A 67 -1.55 -6.84 -19.76
CA LEU A 67 -1.85 -7.15 -18.37
C LEU A 67 -2.92 -8.25 -18.25
N LEU A 68 -4.01 -8.14 -19.01
CA LEU A 68 -5.07 -9.15 -19.01
C LEU A 68 -4.58 -10.49 -19.58
N HIS A 69 -3.78 -10.48 -20.64
CA HIS A 69 -3.17 -11.72 -21.15
C HIS A 69 -2.22 -12.36 -20.15
N LEU A 70 -1.44 -11.56 -19.40
CA LEU A 70 -0.61 -12.08 -18.32
C LEU A 70 -1.47 -12.72 -17.22
N ALA A 71 -2.53 -12.03 -16.78
CA ALA A 71 -3.45 -12.54 -15.75
C ALA A 71 -4.10 -13.86 -16.16
N GLN A 72 -4.50 -14.01 -17.44
CA GLN A 72 -5.05 -15.26 -17.97
C GLN A 72 -4.09 -16.46 -17.85
N ARG A 73 -2.77 -16.21 -17.89
CA ARG A 73 -1.76 -17.27 -17.75
C ARG A 73 -1.40 -17.55 -16.30
N CYS A 74 -1.54 -16.57 -15.41
CA CYS A 74 -1.17 -16.66 -14.00
C CYS A 74 -2.34 -17.16 -13.13
N CYS A 75 -2.88 -18.34 -13.43
CA CYS A 75 -4.06 -18.87 -12.74
C CYS A 75 -3.89 -19.22 -11.26
N ASN A 76 -2.64 -19.30 -10.76
CA ASN A 76 -2.30 -19.54 -9.36
C ASN A 76 -1.82 -18.27 -8.64
N LEU A 77 -2.02 -17.09 -9.23
CA LEU A 77 -1.57 -15.83 -8.65
C LEU A 77 -2.32 -15.53 -7.35
N ARG A 78 -1.55 -15.26 -6.30
CA ARG A 78 -2.02 -14.84 -4.97
C ARG A 78 -1.68 -13.39 -4.69
N GLU A 79 -0.61 -12.87 -5.26
CA GLU A 79 -0.21 -11.48 -5.08
C GLU A 79 -0.05 -10.75 -6.41
N PHE A 80 -0.73 -9.60 -6.52
CA PHE A 80 -0.58 -8.67 -7.61
C PHE A 80 -0.26 -7.29 -7.06
N ARG A 81 0.90 -6.75 -7.45
CA ARG A 81 1.36 -5.43 -7.05
C ARG A 81 1.82 -4.68 -8.29
N GLY A 82 1.35 -3.45 -8.49
CA GLY A 82 1.79 -2.68 -9.64
C GLY A 82 1.37 -1.23 -9.67
N ASN A 83 2.15 -0.46 -10.42
CA ASN A 83 1.80 0.89 -10.81
C ASN A 83 0.84 0.83 -12.01
N ILE A 84 -0.36 1.35 -11.84
CA ILE A 84 -1.36 1.46 -12.90
C ILE A 84 -1.33 2.87 -13.51
N ASN A 85 -1.65 2.95 -14.80
CA ASN A 85 -1.65 4.21 -15.56
C ASN A 85 -3.08 4.75 -15.74
N ASP A 86 -3.22 5.88 -16.45
CA ASP A 86 -4.53 6.50 -16.75
C ASP A 86 -5.47 5.63 -17.59
N SER A 87 -4.95 4.59 -18.25
CA SER A 87 -5.76 3.69 -19.07
C SER A 87 -6.41 2.59 -18.20
N PHE A 88 -5.79 2.24 -17.07
CA PHE A 88 -6.36 1.31 -16.11
C PHE A 88 -7.63 1.89 -15.44
N GLY A 89 -8.78 1.33 -15.82
CA GLY A 89 -10.10 1.68 -15.26
C GLY A 89 -10.89 0.46 -14.80
N ASP A 90 -12.15 0.69 -14.44
CA ASP A 90 -13.07 -0.35 -13.94
C ASP A 90 -13.06 -1.61 -14.80
N ASP A 91 -13.20 -1.49 -16.12
CA ASP A 91 -13.31 -2.66 -17.01
C ASP A 91 -12.09 -3.60 -16.93
N VAL A 92 -10.90 -3.04 -16.72
CA VAL A 92 -9.65 -3.81 -16.61
C VAL A 92 -9.57 -4.45 -15.23
N LEU A 93 -9.90 -3.70 -14.18
CA LEU A 93 -9.90 -4.21 -12.81
C LEU A 93 -10.93 -5.33 -12.62
N LEU A 94 -12.14 -5.16 -13.16
CA LEU A 94 -13.21 -6.16 -13.16
C LEU A 94 -12.74 -7.46 -13.82
N GLN A 95 -12.16 -7.37 -15.01
CA GLN A 95 -11.63 -8.54 -15.71
C GLN A 95 -10.48 -9.20 -14.95
N LEU A 96 -9.58 -8.40 -14.36
CA LEU A 96 -8.48 -8.92 -13.55
C LEU A 96 -9.00 -9.69 -12.32
N ILE A 97 -10.01 -9.16 -11.64
CA ILE A 97 -10.68 -9.80 -10.50
C ILE A 97 -11.31 -11.13 -10.92
N ASP A 98 -12.03 -11.15 -12.06
CA ASP A 98 -12.70 -12.35 -12.57
C ASP A 98 -11.71 -13.45 -12.97
N MET A 99 -10.54 -13.06 -13.49
CA MET A 99 -9.48 -13.98 -13.91
C MET A 99 -8.66 -14.53 -12.73
N LEU A 100 -8.62 -13.83 -11.59
CA LEU A 100 -7.75 -14.13 -10.46
C LEU A 100 -8.53 -14.36 -9.15
N PRO A 101 -9.42 -15.37 -9.07
CA PRO A 101 -10.29 -15.59 -7.91
C PRO A 101 -9.55 -16.03 -6.63
N GLN A 102 -8.26 -16.40 -6.74
CA GLN A 102 -7.42 -16.82 -5.61
C GLN A 102 -6.55 -15.68 -5.05
N LEU A 103 -6.75 -14.45 -5.52
CA LEU A 103 -5.92 -13.32 -5.13
C LEU A 103 -6.08 -13.02 -3.62
N GLU A 104 -4.96 -12.99 -2.91
CA GLU A 104 -4.85 -12.64 -1.49
C GLU A 104 -4.33 -11.22 -1.29
N VAL A 105 -3.55 -10.70 -2.24
CA VAL A 105 -2.89 -9.39 -2.15
C VAL A 105 -3.14 -8.61 -3.43
N LEU A 106 -3.78 -7.45 -3.30
CA LEU A 106 -3.93 -6.47 -4.37
C LEU A 106 -3.33 -5.14 -3.92
N HIS A 107 -2.24 -4.74 -4.57
CA HIS A 107 -1.62 -3.43 -4.38
C HIS A 107 -1.59 -2.67 -5.72
N LEU A 108 -2.40 -1.64 -5.82
CA LEU A 108 -2.46 -0.74 -6.97
C LEU A 108 -2.00 0.66 -6.55
N VAL A 109 -1.03 1.20 -7.28
CA VAL A 109 -0.57 2.58 -7.11
C VAL A 109 -0.82 3.32 -8.41
N SER A 110 -1.48 4.47 -8.36
CA SER A 110 -1.62 5.33 -9.54
C SER A 110 -0.94 6.68 -9.35
N PRO A 111 -0.18 7.18 -10.32
CA PRO A 111 0.37 8.53 -10.26
C PRO A 111 -0.69 9.63 -10.48
N SER A 112 -1.87 9.27 -10.98
CA SER A 112 -2.96 10.17 -11.38
C SER A 112 -4.32 9.65 -10.89
N ASN A 113 -5.35 10.51 -10.86
CA ASN A 113 -6.71 10.10 -10.53
C ASN A 113 -7.17 9.00 -11.51
N THR A 114 -7.14 7.75 -11.05
CA THR A 114 -7.59 6.59 -11.83
C THR A 114 -9.06 6.67 -12.16
N ARG A 115 -9.46 5.95 -13.21
CA ARG A 115 -10.87 5.68 -13.54
C ARG A 115 -11.47 4.51 -12.76
N VAL A 116 -10.79 4.02 -11.72
CA VAL A 116 -11.36 3.02 -10.82
C VAL A 116 -12.38 3.72 -9.92
N THR A 117 -13.61 3.21 -9.93
CA THR A 117 -14.74 3.74 -9.19
C THR A 117 -15.20 2.77 -8.12
N ASP A 118 -16.16 3.22 -7.31
CA ASP A 118 -16.86 2.39 -6.32
C ASP A 118 -17.39 1.08 -6.90
N LYS A 119 -17.87 1.10 -8.15
CA LYS A 119 -18.43 -0.08 -8.83
C LYS A 119 -17.42 -1.23 -8.94
N ALA A 120 -16.18 -0.94 -9.33
CA ALA A 120 -15.15 -1.98 -9.43
C ALA A 120 -14.76 -2.52 -8.06
N MET A 121 -14.80 -1.68 -7.03
CA MET A 121 -14.51 -2.07 -5.65
C MET A 121 -15.63 -2.91 -5.03
N GLU A 122 -16.90 -2.61 -5.33
CA GLU A 122 -18.03 -3.47 -4.97
C GLU A 122 -17.91 -4.86 -5.63
N HIS A 123 -17.47 -4.91 -6.89
CA HIS A 123 -17.22 -6.17 -7.59
C HIS A 123 -16.06 -6.94 -6.97
N LEU A 124 -14.97 -6.26 -6.64
CA LEU A 124 -13.85 -6.85 -5.90
C LEU A 124 -14.35 -7.50 -4.61
N SER A 125 -15.16 -6.75 -3.85
CA SER A 125 -15.71 -7.20 -2.58
C SER A 125 -16.60 -8.44 -2.70
N SER A 126 -17.12 -8.72 -3.90
CA SER A 126 -18.03 -9.84 -4.18
C SER A 126 -17.30 -11.09 -4.66
N ASN A 127 -16.11 -10.93 -5.25
CA ASN A 127 -15.45 -12.01 -5.97
C ASN A 127 -14.14 -12.48 -5.31
N LEU A 128 -13.43 -11.63 -4.55
CA LEU A 128 -12.14 -11.99 -3.93
C LEU A 128 -12.28 -12.37 -2.46
N SER A 129 -12.85 -13.55 -2.21
CA SER A 129 -13.13 -14.04 -0.83
C SER A 129 -11.89 -14.27 0.05
N GLN A 130 -10.70 -14.42 -0.56
CA GLN A 130 -9.46 -14.75 0.15
C GLN A 130 -8.57 -13.52 0.41
N ILE A 131 -9.04 -12.31 0.10
CA ILE A 131 -8.18 -11.13 0.15
C ILE A 131 -7.78 -10.78 1.58
N ARG A 132 -6.48 -10.53 1.76
CA ARG A 132 -5.82 -10.20 3.03
C ARG A 132 -5.13 -8.85 2.98
N LEU A 133 -4.76 -8.40 1.80
CA LEU A 133 -4.16 -7.08 1.58
C LEU A 133 -4.91 -6.36 0.47
N ILE A 134 -5.44 -5.18 0.80
CA ILE A 134 -5.91 -4.21 -0.18
C ILE A 134 -5.14 -2.91 0.06
N SER A 135 -4.34 -2.54 -0.94
CA SER A 135 -3.66 -1.24 -0.98
C SER A 135 -3.97 -0.58 -2.28
N ILE A 136 -4.70 0.52 -2.22
CA ILE A 136 -5.10 1.26 -3.40
C ILE A 136 -4.79 2.73 -3.14
N LYS A 137 -3.68 3.19 -3.70
CA LYS A 137 -3.23 4.57 -3.56
C LYS A 137 -3.91 5.43 -4.63
N THR A 138 -4.23 6.67 -4.27
CA THR A 138 -4.73 7.76 -5.15
C THR A 138 -6.06 7.52 -5.87
N ILE A 139 -6.90 6.61 -5.34
CA ILE A 139 -8.27 6.39 -5.83
C ILE A 139 -9.25 7.03 -4.86
N LYS A 140 -10.17 7.84 -5.40
CA LYS A 140 -11.26 8.43 -4.63
C LYS A 140 -12.42 7.44 -4.58
N LEU A 141 -12.68 6.88 -3.40
CA LEU A 141 -13.82 6.00 -3.14
C LEU A 141 -14.78 6.66 -2.18
N GLN A 142 -16.06 6.30 -2.31
CA GLN A 142 -17.09 6.65 -1.34
C GLN A 142 -16.93 5.83 -0.05
N SER A 143 -17.32 6.44 1.06
CA SER A 143 -17.20 5.85 2.40
C SER A 143 -17.97 4.54 2.51
N GLU A 144 -19.15 4.44 1.89
CA GLU A 144 -20.00 3.24 1.88
C GLU A 144 -19.30 2.05 1.22
N THR A 145 -18.53 2.29 0.15
CA THR A 145 -17.74 1.27 -0.54
C THR A 145 -16.60 0.76 0.34
N ILE A 146 -15.90 1.68 1.00
CA ILE A 146 -14.84 1.35 1.95
C ILE A 146 -15.42 0.52 3.10
N GLU A 147 -16.58 0.90 3.65
CA GLU A 147 -17.27 0.13 4.66
C GLU A 147 -17.67 -1.26 4.19
N LEU A 148 -18.19 -1.38 2.96
CA LEU A 148 -18.56 -2.66 2.38
C LEU A 148 -17.36 -3.60 2.31
N LEU A 149 -16.20 -3.10 1.86
CA LEU A 149 -14.95 -3.86 1.81
C LEU A 149 -14.51 -4.32 3.20
N LEU A 150 -14.52 -3.41 4.18
CA LEU A 150 -14.15 -3.72 5.57
C LEU A 150 -15.10 -4.74 6.20
N LYS A 151 -16.41 -4.61 6.00
CA LYS A 151 -17.40 -5.55 6.53
C LYS A 151 -17.27 -6.95 5.91
N ARG A 152 -16.94 -7.02 4.62
CA ARG A 152 -16.79 -8.31 3.90
C ARG A 152 -15.46 -9.00 4.18
N HIS A 153 -14.37 -8.25 4.24
CA HIS A 153 -13.02 -8.80 4.32
C HIS A 153 -12.32 -8.53 5.65
N GLY A 154 -12.92 -7.84 6.61
CA GLY A 154 -12.25 -7.44 7.84
C GLY A 154 -11.62 -8.61 8.62
N LYS A 155 -12.26 -9.78 8.59
CA LYS A 155 -11.72 -10.98 9.24
C LYS A 155 -10.46 -11.52 8.56
N THR A 156 -10.23 -11.23 7.29
CA THR A 156 -9.07 -11.71 6.52
C THR A 156 -8.02 -10.61 6.30
N LEU A 157 -8.44 -9.34 6.34
CA LEU A 157 -7.56 -8.19 6.13
C LEU A 157 -6.50 -8.06 7.22
N SER A 158 -5.24 -8.14 6.81
CA SER A 158 -4.06 -7.78 7.60
C SER A 158 -3.49 -6.41 7.22
N TYR A 159 -3.81 -5.90 6.03
CA TYR A 159 -3.38 -4.58 5.59
C TYR A 159 -4.50 -3.89 4.83
N PHE A 160 -4.75 -2.64 5.22
CA PHE A 160 -5.77 -1.81 4.60
C PHE A 160 -5.24 -0.39 4.41
N TYR A 161 -5.16 0.03 3.14
CA TYR A 161 -4.72 1.37 2.77
C TYR A 161 -5.50 1.85 1.56
N PHE A 162 -6.35 2.85 1.78
CA PHE A 162 -6.79 3.76 0.72
C PHE A 162 -6.08 5.07 1.00
N GLY A 163 -5.37 5.61 0.01
CA GLY A 163 -4.61 6.85 0.17
C GLY A 163 -5.46 8.03 0.65
N PRO A 164 -4.91 9.26 0.69
CA PRO A 164 -5.60 10.40 1.29
C PRO A 164 -7.05 10.52 0.77
N LEU A 165 -8.01 10.36 1.69
CA LEU A 165 -9.44 10.42 1.46
C LEU A 165 -9.83 11.87 1.17
N ASN A 166 -9.43 12.40 0.01
CA ASN A 166 -9.46 13.83 -0.25
C ASN A 166 -10.86 14.46 -0.31
N ASP A 167 -11.93 13.67 -0.21
CA ASP A 167 -13.33 14.16 -0.12
C ASP A 167 -14.29 13.17 0.57
N ALA A 168 -13.81 12.01 1.02
CA ALA A 168 -14.65 10.97 1.61
C ALA A 168 -14.66 11.10 3.13
N SER A 169 -15.83 10.92 3.75
CA SER A 169 -15.86 10.74 5.20
C SER A 169 -15.10 9.45 5.55
N PRO A 170 -14.40 9.39 6.69
CA PRO A 170 -13.85 8.12 7.15
C PRO A 170 -14.97 7.06 7.24
N PRO A 171 -14.67 5.78 6.98
CA PRO A 171 -15.64 4.72 7.21
C PRO A 171 -15.99 4.65 8.71
N SER A 172 -17.20 4.20 9.02
CA SER A 172 -17.64 4.08 10.42
C SER A 172 -16.74 3.16 11.25
N LEU A 173 -16.66 3.45 12.55
CA LEU A 173 -15.95 2.60 13.52
C LEU A 173 -16.48 1.17 13.51
N GLU A 174 -17.79 0.97 13.33
CA GLU A 174 -18.41 -0.35 13.22
C GLU A 174 -17.83 -1.19 12.06
N ALA A 175 -17.53 -0.54 10.93
CA ALA A 175 -16.89 -1.23 9.81
C ALA A 175 -15.44 -1.63 10.15
N LEU A 176 -14.70 -0.76 10.84
CA LEU A 176 -13.35 -1.06 11.31
C LEU A 176 -13.33 -2.17 12.37
N GLU A 177 -14.30 -2.24 13.27
CA GLU A 177 -14.38 -3.28 14.31
C GLU A 177 -14.46 -4.71 13.72
N CYS A 178 -14.81 -4.85 12.44
CA CYS A 178 -14.73 -6.12 11.73
C CYS A 178 -13.28 -6.58 11.42
N CYS A 179 -12.29 -5.67 11.53
CA CYS A 179 -10.91 -5.83 11.07
C CYS A 179 -9.93 -6.28 12.18
N LEU A 180 -10.27 -7.37 12.86
CA LEU A 180 -9.53 -7.86 14.04
C LEU A 180 -8.13 -8.44 13.74
N ASN A 181 -7.74 -8.55 12.47
CA ASN A 181 -6.42 -9.05 12.08
C ASN A 181 -5.53 -7.96 11.47
N LEU A 182 -5.96 -6.70 11.53
CA LEU A 182 -5.27 -5.59 10.88
C LEU A 182 -3.91 -5.34 11.55
N GLU A 183 -2.83 -5.50 10.78
CA GLU A 183 -1.45 -5.26 11.20
C GLU A 183 -0.96 -3.87 10.83
N LYS A 184 -1.52 -3.25 9.79
CA LYS A 184 -1.19 -1.87 9.43
C LYS A 184 -2.44 -1.07 9.14
N LEU A 185 -2.49 0.14 9.67
CA LEU A 185 -3.62 1.06 9.56
C LEU A 185 -3.14 2.46 9.24
N ASP A 186 -3.82 3.09 8.29
CA ASP A 186 -3.74 4.52 8.04
C ASP A 186 -4.86 5.23 8.79
N LEU A 187 -4.51 6.11 9.73
CA LEU A 187 -5.47 6.92 10.47
C LEU A 187 -5.90 8.19 9.73
N SER A 188 -5.29 8.53 8.60
CA SER A 188 -5.61 9.76 7.86
C SER A 188 -7.11 9.86 7.55
N GLY A 189 -7.73 10.95 8.00
CA GLY A 189 -9.16 11.19 7.85
C GLY A 189 -10.07 10.59 8.93
N PHE A 190 -9.58 9.74 9.85
CA PHE A 190 -10.42 9.09 10.86
C PHE A 190 -10.54 9.87 12.17
N GLN A 191 -11.77 9.95 12.70
CA GLN A 191 -12.04 10.45 14.06
C GLN A 191 -12.63 9.34 14.93
N GLY A 192 -12.34 9.33 16.23
CA GLY A 192 -12.95 8.40 17.19
C GLY A 192 -12.37 6.98 17.23
N LEU A 193 -11.14 6.78 16.74
CA LEU A 193 -10.50 5.47 16.64
C LEU A 193 -10.12 4.81 17.98
N GLU A 194 -10.36 5.49 19.11
CA GLU A 194 -9.99 5.02 20.45
C GLU A 194 -10.46 3.59 20.71
N SER A 195 -11.73 3.28 20.38
CA SER A 195 -12.34 1.97 20.64
C SER A 195 -11.80 0.87 19.72
N PHE A 196 -11.55 1.19 18.45
CA PHE A 196 -10.97 0.23 17.50
C PHE A 196 -9.55 -0.18 17.93
N ILE A 197 -8.75 0.80 18.35
CA ILE A 197 -7.36 0.56 18.73
C ILE A 197 -7.27 -0.25 20.04
N GLU A 198 -8.22 -0.09 20.96
CA GLU A 198 -8.32 -0.98 22.14
C GLU A 198 -8.45 -2.45 21.77
N ASN A 199 -9.11 -2.73 20.65
CA ASN A 199 -9.41 -4.08 20.20
C ASN A 199 -8.43 -4.60 19.13
N SER A 200 -7.35 -3.87 18.84
CA SER A 200 -6.39 -4.20 17.78
C SER A 200 -4.95 -4.34 18.29
N PRO A 201 -4.67 -5.26 19.23
CA PRO A 201 -3.33 -5.45 19.81
C PRO A 201 -2.30 -5.99 18.81
N GLN A 202 -2.72 -6.47 17.64
CA GLN A 202 -1.83 -6.97 16.58
C GLN A 202 -1.31 -5.86 15.64
N LEU A 203 -1.73 -4.61 15.84
CA LEU A 203 -1.31 -3.50 14.98
C LEU A 203 0.19 -3.22 15.13
N LYS A 204 0.92 -3.34 14.02
CA LYS A 204 2.38 -3.18 13.91
C LYS A 204 2.80 -1.89 13.23
N GLU A 205 2.01 -1.38 12.30
CA GLU A 205 2.33 -0.15 11.57
C GLU A 205 1.16 0.83 11.59
N LEU A 206 1.47 2.09 11.85
CA LEU A 206 0.49 3.15 11.96
C LEU A 206 0.91 4.35 11.13
N LEU A 207 0.05 4.76 10.19
CA LEU A 207 0.18 6.06 9.53
C LEU A 207 -0.72 7.08 10.23
N ILE A 208 -0.14 8.21 10.60
CA ILE A 208 -0.80 9.29 11.33
C ILE A 208 -0.76 10.55 10.46
N ASP A 209 -1.93 11.05 10.10
CA ASP A 209 -2.08 12.46 9.74
C ASP A 209 -2.25 13.26 11.03
N SER A 210 -1.25 14.08 11.32
CA SER A 210 -1.18 14.89 12.54
C SER A 210 -2.28 15.96 12.66
N GLY A 211 -3.02 16.26 11.58
CA GLY A 211 -4.17 17.16 11.62
C GLY A 211 -5.31 16.61 12.50
N LEU A 212 -5.25 15.33 12.85
CA LEU A 212 -6.28 14.63 13.59
C LEU A 212 -6.15 14.82 15.11
N PRO A 213 -7.27 14.80 15.84
CA PRO A 213 -7.25 14.78 17.29
C PRO A 213 -6.50 13.55 17.79
N ARG A 214 -5.55 13.79 18.70
CA ARG A 214 -4.69 12.77 19.32
C ARG A 214 -5.50 11.88 20.29
N PRO A 215 -5.69 10.58 20.00
CA PRO A 215 -6.37 9.66 20.90
C PRO A 215 -5.56 9.52 22.19
N ARG A 216 -6.21 9.63 23.35
CA ARG A 216 -5.53 9.48 24.64
C ARG A 216 -4.97 8.07 24.78
N ASN A 217 -3.73 7.97 25.26
CA ASN A 217 -3.05 6.70 25.58
C ASN A 217 -2.85 5.76 24.38
N LEU A 218 -2.93 6.26 23.13
CA LEU A 218 -2.76 5.46 21.92
C LEU A 218 -1.52 4.56 22.00
N PHE A 219 -0.37 5.19 22.19
CA PHE A 219 0.91 4.49 22.20
C PHE A 219 1.11 3.61 23.43
N LEU A 220 0.45 3.92 24.54
CA LEU A 220 0.49 3.06 25.73
C LEU A 220 -0.20 1.71 25.45
N ARG A 221 -1.30 1.74 24.68
CA ARG A 221 -2.04 0.52 24.29
C ARG A 221 -1.27 -0.31 23.26
N LEU A 222 -0.62 0.36 22.33
CA LEU A 222 0.15 -0.29 21.25
C LEU A 222 1.64 -0.50 21.59
N GLN A 223 2.05 -0.25 22.84
CA GLN A 223 3.47 -0.15 23.22
C GLN A 223 4.31 -1.40 22.91
N HIS A 224 3.67 -2.57 22.84
CA HIS A 224 4.33 -3.87 22.64
C HIS A 224 4.19 -4.42 21.22
N SER A 225 3.26 -3.89 20.42
CA SER A 225 2.96 -4.40 19.08
C SER A 225 3.47 -3.48 17.98
N LEU A 226 3.53 -2.18 18.24
CA LEU A 226 3.85 -1.17 17.25
C LEU A 226 5.34 -1.17 16.92
N GLU A 227 5.65 -1.52 15.67
CA GLU A 227 7.01 -1.60 15.12
C GLU A 227 7.34 -0.40 14.24
N GLU A 228 6.35 0.20 13.58
CA GLU A 228 6.53 1.30 12.65
C GLU A 228 5.48 2.40 12.81
N VAL A 229 5.92 3.65 12.78
CA VAL A 229 5.04 4.80 12.72
C VAL A 229 5.48 5.75 11.62
N ILE A 230 4.52 6.15 10.79
CA ILE A 230 4.66 7.15 9.75
C ILE A 230 3.83 8.36 10.17
N ILE A 231 4.46 9.49 10.43
CA ILE A 231 3.79 10.75 10.75
C ILE A 231 3.91 11.67 9.54
N VAL A 232 2.77 12.09 9.00
CA VAL A 232 2.69 13.13 7.97
C VAL A 232 2.06 14.35 8.62
N ASP A 233 2.81 15.47 8.70
CA ASP A 233 2.39 16.67 9.43
C ASP A 233 2.59 17.98 8.67
N HIS A 234 1.65 18.89 8.92
CA HIS A 234 1.59 20.28 8.47
C HIS A 234 1.62 21.30 9.64
N SER A 235 1.88 20.87 10.87
CA SER A 235 1.63 21.56 12.14
C SER A 235 2.65 21.21 13.23
N THR A 236 2.45 21.78 14.43
CA THR A 236 3.25 21.54 15.63
C THR A 236 2.88 20.24 16.37
N GLN A 237 1.87 19.50 15.90
CA GLN A 237 1.36 18.32 16.59
C GLN A 237 2.34 17.14 16.61
N VAL A 238 3.32 17.04 15.69
CA VAL A 238 4.33 15.96 15.72
C VAL A 238 4.98 15.86 17.09
N LEU A 239 5.31 17.00 17.71
CA LEU A 239 5.94 17.04 19.03
C LEU A 239 5.11 16.33 20.09
N LEU A 240 3.79 16.51 20.04
CA LEU A 240 2.84 15.88 20.96
C LEU A 240 2.76 14.37 20.74
N TRP A 241 2.80 13.92 19.48
CA TRP A 241 2.85 12.51 19.15
C TRP A 241 4.16 11.86 19.61
N LEU A 242 5.30 12.50 19.35
CA LEU A 242 6.61 12.02 19.81
C LEU A 242 6.69 11.98 21.34
N ALA A 243 6.16 12.98 22.03
CA ALA A 243 6.12 13.01 23.49
C ALA A 243 5.34 11.80 24.05
N ASP A 244 4.18 11.50 23.48
CA ASP A 244 3.37 10.35 23.91
C ASP A 244 4.08 9.02 23.62
N MET A 245 4.78 8.88 22.49
CA MET A 245 5.57 7.68 22.20
C MET A 245 6.70 7.47 23.22
N VAL A 246 7.39 8.56 23.59
CA VAL A 246 8.46 8.54 24.59
C VAL A 246 7.89 8.15 25.95
N GLU A 247 6.77 8.75 26.35
CA GLU A 247 6.10 8.46 27.62
C GLU A 247 5.61 7.01 27.70
N ALA A 248 5.00 6.52 26.63
CA ALA A 248 4.53 5.14 26.50
C ALA A 248 5.67 4.11 26.36
N LYS A 249 6.91 4.55 26.14
CA LYS A 249 8.08 3.69 25.94
C LYS A 249 7.87 2.64 24.84
N VAL A 250 7.24 3.02 23.73
CA VAL A 250 6.97 2.13 22.59
C VAL A 250 8.24 1.42 22.13
N ALA A 251 8.14 0.15 21.77
CA ALA A 251 9.22 -0.65 21.20
C ALA A 251 9.38 -0.41 19.68
N LEU A 252 9.41 0.85 19.28
CA LEU A 252 9.39 1.26 17.87
C LEU A 252 10.72 0.94 17.17
N LYS A 253 10.66 0.26 16.03
CA LYS A 253 11.83 -0.05 15.18
C LYS A 253 12.02 0.99 14.08
N ARG A 254 10.93 1.46 13.47
CA ARG A 254 10.95 2.39 12.33
C ARG A 254 10.12 3.63 12.60
N LEU A 255 10.68 4.80 12.33
CA LEU A 255 10.01 6.08 12.46
C LEU A 255 10.23 6.93 11.21
N HIS A 256 9.14 7.27 10.53
CA HIS A 256 9.16 8.13 9.36
C HIS A 256 8.39 9.39 9.68
N ILE A 257 9.03 10.56 9.55
CA ILE A 257 8.40 11.84 9.84
C ILE A 257 8.56 12.74 8.63
N PHE A 258 7.41 13.13 8.06
CA PHE A 258 7.28 14.06 6.95
C PHE A 258 6.67 15.35 7.48
N VAL A 259 7.51 16.35 7.79
CA VAL A 259 7.07 17.61 8.40
C VAL A 259 7.17 18.76 7.40
N ARG A 260 6.13 19.58 7.29
CA ARG A 260 6.23 20.92 6.70
C ARG A 260 6.57 21.93 7.80
N GLY A 261 7.82 22.37 7.89
CA GLY A 261 8.23 23.41 8.85
C GLY A 261 9.61 23.20 9.47
N HIS A 262 9.96 24.07 10.43
CA HIS A 262 11.25 24.03 11.11
C HIS A 262 11.28 22.96 12.21
N ILE A 263 12.31 22.11 12.17
CA ILE A 263 12.65 21.18 13.26
C ILE A 263 13.15 22.01 14.46
N THR A 264 12.45 21.93 15.59
CA THR A 264 12.82 22.62 16.83
C THR A 264 13.82 21.80 17.66
N GLY A 265 14.45 22.43 18.66
CA GLY A 265 15.28 21.72 19.64
C GLY A 265 14.50 20.66 20.43
N GLU A 266 13.23 20.94 20.74
CA GLU A 266 12.35 19.99 21.43
C GLU A 266 12.05 18.75 20.58
N PHE A 267 11.86 18.93 19.27
CA PHE A 267 11.68 17.82 18.32
C PHE A 267 12.88 16.89 18.36
N ARG A 268 14.08 17.48 18.23
CA ARG A 268 15.33 16.73 18.24
C ARG A 268 15.48 15.94 19.55
N LEU A 269 15.21 16.56 20.68
CA LEU A 269 15.27 15.89 22.00
C LEU A 269 14.28 14.73 22.11
N ALA A 270 13.06 14.88 21.57
CA ALA A 270 12.07 13.82 21.58
C ALA A 270 12.50 12.62 20.71
N VAL A 271 13.01 12.87 19.51
CA VAL A 271 13.55 11.83 18.62
C VAL A 271 14.76 11.15 19.26
N GLU A 272 15.70 11.90 19.84
CA GLU A 272 16.88 11.36 20.54
C GLU A 272 16.50 10.41 21.69
N ARG A 273 15.36 10.62 22.36
CA ARG A 273 14.85 9.70 23.39
C ARG A 273 14.29 8.40 22.82
N LEU A 274 13.84 8.39 21.57
CA LEU A 274 13.35 7.19 20.87
C LEU A 274 14.50 6.41 20.19
N MET A 275 15.59 7.09 19.81
CA MET A 275 16.74 6.52 19.10
C MET A 275 17.30 5.19 19.65
N PRO A 276 17.39 4.93 20.97
CA PRO A 276 17.96 3.68 21.47
C PRO A 276 17.21 2.42 21.03
N LYS A 277 15.97 2.57 20.55
CA LYS A 277 15.13 1.46 20.08
C LYS A 277 14.93 1.46 18.56
N LEU A 278 15.24 2.56 17.89
CA LEU A 278 15.02 2.73 16.46
C LEU A 278 16.14 2.05 15.67
N GLU A 279 15.74 1.19 14.74
CA GLU A 279 16.58 0.62 13.69
C GLU A 279 16.64 1.56 12.48
N HIS A 280 15.54 2.28 12.21
CA HIS A 280 15.43 3.20 11.08
C HIS A 280 14.73 4.50 11.45
N LEU A 281 15.31 5.63 11.04
CA LEU A 281 14.73 6.96 11.17
C LEU A 281 14.80 7.68 9.82
N CYS A 282 13.64 8.01 9.27
CA CYS A 282 13.53 8.84 8.08
C CYS A 282 12.92 10.20 8.46
N LEU A 283 13.69 11.27 8.27
CA LEU A 283 13.22 12.63 8.46
C LEU A 283 13.22 13.34 7.11
N ALA A 284 12.02 13.67 6.62
CA ALA A 284 11.84 14.49 5.45
C ALA A 284 11.18 15.81 5.87
N ALA A 285 11.92 16.91 5.73
CA ALA A 285 11.39 18.24 5.95
C ALA A 285 11.33 18.97 4.61
N SER A 286 10.14 19.38 4.18
CA SER A 286 10.02 20.33 3.08
C SER A 286 10.05 21.74 3.68
N TYR A 287 11.16 22.45 3.48
CA TYR A 287 11.19 23.89 3.71
C TYR A 287 10.39 24.53 2.59
N LEU A 288 9.20 25.06 2.89
CA LEU A 288 8.63 26.11 2.06
C LEU A 288 9.53 27.32 2.29
N GLU A 289 10.43 27.60 1.35
CA GLU A 289 11.04 28.93 1.27
C GLU A 289 9.89 29.95 1.22
N GLY A 290 9.93 30.92 2.14
CA GLY A 290 8.85 31.88 2.39
C GLY A 290 8.55 32.81 1.23
#